data_AF-A0A521RSW3-F1
#
_entry.id   AF-A0A521RSW3-F1
#
_cell.length_a   1.000
_cell.length_b   1.000
_cell.length_c   1.000
_cell.angle_alpha   90.00
_cell.angle_beta   90.00
_cell.angle_gamma   90.00
#
_symmetry.space_group_name_H-M   'P 1'
#
loop_
_entity.id
_entity.type
_entity.pdbx_description
1 polymer ?
#
loop_
_entity_poly.entity_id
_entity_poly.type
_entity_poly.pdbx_seq_one_letter_code
_entity_poly.pdbx_strand_id
1 'polypeptide(L)'
;MRRLLDDAALLYEHQRLPSTLLLLLCAVDALAPRIAGHGRVGERYIAFLTDRLNNYPGAGVKLAKVQILKTGEMLDFAHIIYTYMRNPIVHEGQTLDVRAGGLVAHVVLDFNDKTLVCRSDDPSDSVIVGANWLIGRLFAVLRHELEGS
;
A
#
# COMPACT_ATOMS: atom_id res chain seq x y z
N MET A 1 7.26 -10.68 14.46
CA MET A 1 7.09 -9.49 13.60
C MET A 1 8.41 -8.79 13.28
N ARG A 2 9.27 -8.49 14.27
CA ARG A 2 10.57 -7.82 14.04
C ARG A 2 11.43 -8.53 12.98
N ARG A 3 11.63 -9.85 13.10
CA ARG A 3 12.34 -10.67 12.09
C ARG A 3 11.78 -10.53 10.66
N LEU A 4 10.46 -10.38 10.51
CA LEU A 4 9.82 -10.27 9.20
C LEU A 4 10.07 -8.89 8.56
N LEU A 5 10.18 -7.82 9.37
CA LEU A 5 10.62 -6.51 8.87
C LEU A 5 12.10 -6.51 8.51
N ASP A 6 12.93 -7.22 9.26
CA ASP A 6 14.37 -7.36 8.96
C ASP A 6 14.56 -8.10 7.63
N ASP A 7 13.82 -9.21 7.42
CA ASP A 7 13.83 -9.95 6.16
C ASP A 7 13.32 -9.08 4.99
N ALA A 8 12.27 -8.28 5.20
CA ALA A 8 11.79 -7.33 4.20
C ALA A 8 12.85 -6.25 3.87
N ALA A 9 13.57 -5.73 4.88
CA ALA A 9 14.61 -4.75 4.67
C ALA A 9 15.77 -5.31 3.83
N LEU A 10 16.17 -6.55 4.12
CA LEU A 10 17.21 -7.24 3.35
C LEU A 10 16.79 -7.48 1.89
N LEU A 11 15.53 -7.86 1.65
CA LEU A 11 14.99 -7.97 0.29
C LEU A 11 14.99 -6.63 -0.44
N TYR A 12 14.67 -5.54 0.26
CA TYR A 12 14.66 -4.19 -0.31
C TYR A 12 16.08 -3.76 -0.74
N GLU A 13 17.08 -4.00 0.11
CA GLU A 13 18.49 -3.73 -0.19
C GLU A 13 18.98 -4.50 -1.43
N HIS A 14 18.49 -5.73 -1.61
CA HIS A 14 18.74 -6.54 -2.81
C HIS A 14 17.84 -6.22 -4.00
N GLN A 15 17.08 -5.11 -3.96
CA GLN A 15 16.17 -4.66 -5.01
C GLN A 15 15.08 -5.69 -5.37
N ARG A 16 14.74 -6.59 -4.43
CA ARG A 16 13.62 -7.54 -4.58
C ARG A 16 12.31 -6.87 -4.16
N LEU A 17 11.93 -5.81 -4.88
CA LEU A 17 10.82 -4.93 -4.51
C LEU A 17 9.47 -5.64 -4.40
N PRO A 18 9.07 -6.54 -5.33
CA PRO A 18 7.80 -7.27 -5.18
C PRO A 18 7.78 -8.16 -3.92
N SER A 19 8.88 -8.87 -3.65
CA SER A 19 9.00 -9.72 -2.47
C SER A 19 9.03 -8.91 -1.16
N THR A 20 9.69 -7.75 -1.18
CA THR A 20 9.66 -6.78 -0.09
C THR A 20 8.24 -6.34 0.22
N LEU A 21 7.52 -5.88 -0.81
CA LEU A 21 6.14 -5.45 -0.68
C LEU A 21 5.27 -6.57 -0.11
N LEU A 22 5.37 -7.79 -0.65
CA LEU A 22 4.61 -8.95 -0.16
C LEU A 22 4.83 -9.19 1.34
N LEU A 23 6.08 -9.20 1.81
CA LEU A 23 6.36 -9.36 3.24
C LEU A 23 5.73 -8.23 4.07
N LEU A 24 5.84 -6.98 3.63
CA LEU A 24 5.23 -5.84 4.33
C LEU A 24 3.71 -5.98 4.39
N LEU A 25 3.07 -6.44 3.31
CA LEU A 25 1.62 -6.69 3.29
C LEU A 25 1.23 -7.81 4.28
N CYS A 26 2.03 -8.87 4.40
CA CYS A 26 1.85 -9.91 5.42
C CYS A 26 1.99 -9.36 6.85
N ALA A 27 2.95 -8.46 7.07
CA ALA A 27 3.13 -7.80 8.38
C ALA A 27 1.89 -6.97 8.77
N VAL A 28 1.32 -6.24 7.80
CA VAL A 28 0.08 -5.48 8.00
C VAL A 28 -1.08 -6.41 8.38
N ASP A 29 -1.32 -7.51 7.66
CA ASP A 29 -2.41 -8.43 7.99
C ASP A 29 -2.27 -9.04 9.39
N ALA A 30 -1.04 -9.34 9.80
CA ALA A 30 -0.77 -9.88 11.12
C ALA A 30 -0.92 -8.85 12.26
N LEU A 31 -0.79 -7.55 11.98
CA LEU A 31 -1.01 -6.47 12.97
C LEU A 31 -2.44 -5.94 12.98
N ALA A 32 -3.16 -6.01 11.86
CA ALA A 32 -4.52 -5.48 11.71
C ALA A 32 -5.51 -5.91 12.82
N PRO A 33 -5.51 -7.17 13.33
CA PRO A 33 -6.39 -7.58 14.42
C PRO A 33 -6.21 -6.78 15.72
N ARG A 34 -5.02 -6.21 15.99
CA ARG A 34 -4.76 -5.45 17.22
C ARG A 34 -5.53 -4.13 17.27
N ILE A 35 -5.92 -3.60 16.11
CA ILE A 35 -6.59 -2.30 15.99
C ILE A 35 -8.07 -2.48 15.66
N ALA A 36 -8.40 -3.34 14.70
CA ALA A 36 -9.76 -3.48 14.17
C ALA A 36 -10.54 -4.68 14.73
N GLY A 37 -9.95 -5.45 15.66
CA GLY A 37 -10.58 -6.61 16.27
C GLY A 37 -10.73 -7.82 15.32
N HIS A 38 -11.71 -8.69 15.61
CA HIS A 38 -11.92 -9.97 14.92
C HIS A 38 -12.84 -9.89 13.67
N GLY A 39 -12.88 -8.74 12.99
CA GLY A 39 -13.63 -8.57 11.73
C GLY A 39 -13.10 -9.41 10.57
N ARG A 40 -13.79 -9.36 9.42
CA ARG A 40 -13.32 -10.02 8.19
C ARG A 40 -11.94 -9.51 7.80
N VAL A 41 -11.11 -10.37 7.19
CA VAL A 41 -9.72 -10.09 6.81
C VAL A 41 -9.56 -8.76 6.08
N GLY A 42 -10.40 -8.51 5.07
CA GLY A 42 -10.32 -7.26 4.31
C GLY A 42 -10.70 -6.01 5.10
N GLU A 43 -11.75 -6.10 5.92
CA GLU A 43 -12.24 -4.97 6.70
C GLU A 43 -11.19 -4.53 7.73
N ARG A 44 -10.60 -5.48 8.46
CA ARG A 44 -9.54 -5.16 9.44
C ARG A 44 -8.30 -4.56 8.77
N TYR A 45 -7.94 -5.07 7.60
CA TYR A 45 -6.77 -4.63 6.85
C TYR A 45 -6.95 -3.19 6.36
N ILE A 46 -8.10 -2.91 5.74
CA ILE A 46 -8.46 -1.58 5.26
C ILE A 46 -8.57 -0.60 6.43
N ALA A 47 -9.21 -0.98 7.54
CA ALA A 47 -9.33 -0.14 8.73
C ALA A 47 -7.95 0.21 9.32
N PHE A 48 -7.08 -0.80 9.49
CA PHE A 48 -5.70 -0.59 9.97
C PHE A 48 -4.95 0.40 9.08
N LEU A 49 -4.95 0.18 7.77
CA LEU A 49 -4.23 1.04 6.84
C LEU A 49 -4.84 2.44 6.76
N THR A 50 -6.16 2.56 6.80
CA THR A 50 -6.84 3.86 6.76
C THR A 50 -6.44 4.70 7.96
N ASP A 51 -6.51 4.12 9.16
CA ASP A 51 -6.11 4.80 10.38
C ASP A 51 -4.62 5.18 10.34
N ARG A 52 -3.73 4.24 10.04
CA ARG A 52 -2.28 4.50 10.06
C ARG A 52 -1.80 5.40 8.94
N LEU A 53 -2.35 5.32 7.73
CA LEU A 53 -1.96 6.25 6.65
C LEU A 53 -2.35 7.69 6.98
N ASN A 54 -3.48 7.91 7.67
CA ASN A 54 -3.98 9.23 8.06
C ASN A 54 -3.28 9.79 9.31
N ASN A 55 -3.14 8.95 10.34
CA ASN A 55 -2.78 9.37 11.69
C ASN A 55 -1.32 9.12 12.05
N TYR A 56 -0.53 8.49 11.17
CA TYR A 56 0.90 8.28 11.43
C TYR A 56 1.64 9.61 11.71
N PRO A 57 2.33 9.73 12.87
CA PRO A 57 2.95 10.98 13.30
C PRO A 57 4.33 11.24 12.67
N GLY A 58 4.93 10.26 11.97
CA GLY A 58 6.25 10.44 11.37
C GLY A 58 6.25 11.24 10.07
N ALA A 59 7.44 11.68 9.67
CA ALA A 59 7.66 12.51 8.49
C ALA A 59 7.28 11.80 7.17
N GLY A 60 6.92 12.59 6.16
CA GLY A 60 6.60 12.13 4.81
C GLY A 60 5.23 12.59 4.30
N VAL A 61 4.99 12.39 3.01
CA VAL A 61 3.73 12.75 2.35
C VAL A 61 2.59 11.87 2.89
N LYS A 62 1.59 12.51 3.49
CA LYS A 62 0.34 11.85 3.91
C LYS A 62 -0.59 11.74 2.71
N LEU A 63 -0.44 10.67 1.94
CA LEU A 63 -1.32 10.39 0.80
C LEU A 63 -2.39 9.39 1.24
N ALA A 64 -3.56 9.92 1.61
CA ALA A 64 -4.71 9.12 2.02
C ALA A 64 -5.54 8.64 0.81
N LYS A 65 -5.64 9.51 -0.20
CA LYS A 65 -6.47 9.31 -1.38
C LYS A 65 -5.78 9.84 -2.63
N VAL A 66 -6.16 9.32 -3.79
CA VAL A 66 -5.80 9.84 -5.11
C VAL A 66 -7.08 10.14 -5.90
N GLN A 67 -7.09 11.27 -6.59
CA GLN A 67 -8.17 11.60 -7.50
C GLN A 67 -7.98 10.88 -8.83
N ILE A 68 -9.04 10.23 -9.31
CA ILE A 68 -9.10 9.67 -10.66
C ILE A 68 -9.59 10.77 -11.59
N LEU A 69 -8.73 11.22 -12.51
CA LEU A 69 -9.00 12.44 -13.28
C LEU A 69 -10.29 12.38 -14.11
N LYS A 70 -10.62 11.22 -14.70
CA LYS A 70 -11.81 11.09 -15.55
C LYS A 70 -13.13 11.15 -14.80
N THR A 71 -13.20 10.55 -13.62
CA THR A 71 -14.45 10.53 -12.84
C THR A 71 -14.49 11.63 -11.77
N GLY A 72 -13.34 12.22 -11.43
CA GLY A 72 -13.19 13.14 -10.32
C GLY A 72 -13.28 12.47 -8.94
N GLU A 73 -13.52 11.15 -8.90
CA GLU A 73 -13.69 10.38 -7.67
C GLU A 73 -12.37 10.18 -6.93
N MET A 74 -12.47 10.01 -5.60
CA MET A 74 -11.32 9.83 -4.73
C MET A 74 -11.17 8.35 -4.36
N LEU A 75 -10.05 7.75 -4.73
CA LEU A 75 -9.70 6.38 -4.37
C LEU A 75 -8.79 6.35 -3.14
N ASP A 76 -9.18 5.60 -2.10
CA ASP A 76 -8.37 5.48 -0.89
C ASP A 76 -7.17 4.55 -1.10
N PHE A 77 -6.00 4.96 -0.62
CA PHE A 77 -4.78 4.15 -0.69
C PHE A 77 -4.89 2.82 0.06
N ALA A 78 -5.66 2.77 1.14
CA ALA A 78 -5.92 1.52 1.86
C ALA A 78 -6.56 0.45 0.95
N HIS A 79 -7.48 0.85 0.07
CA HIS A 79 -8.13 -0.06 -0.89
C HIS A 79 -7.16 -0.51 -1.99
N ILE A 80 -6.29 0.39 -2.45
CA ILE A 80 -5.21 0.06 -3.39
C ILE A 80 -4.30 -1.02 -2.81
N ILE A 81 -3.75 -0.77 -1.62
CA ILE A 81 -2.80 -1.66 -0.95
C ILE A 81 -3.44 -3.03 -0.64
N TYR A 82 -4.69 -3.04 -0.16
CA TYR A 82 -5.42 -4.29 0.07
C TYR A 82 -5.63 -5.10 -1.21
N THR A 83 -5.90 -4.42 -2.33
CA THR A 83 -6.07 -5.08 -3.63
C THR A 83 -4.77 -5.72 -4.12
N TYR A 84 -3.61 -5.08 -3.89
CA TYR A 84 -2.31 -5.70 -4.13
C TYR A 84 -2.08 -6.95 -3.27
N MET A 85 -2.43 -6.91 -1.97
CA MET A 85 -2.29 -8.09 -1.09
C MET A 85 -3.09 -9.29 -1.59
N ARG A 86 -4.29 -9.06 -2.13
CA ARG A 86 -5.15 -10.15 -2.65
C ARG A 86 -4.70 -10.72 -3.99
N ASN A 87 -3.78 -10.06 -4.69
CA ASN A 87 -3.28 -10.49 -5.99
C ASN A 87 -1.78 -10.80 -5.88
N PRO A 88 -1.38 -11.97 -5.37
CA PRO A 88 0.01 -12.27 -5.02
C PRO A 88 0.96 -12.34 -6.24
N ILE A 89 0.41 -12.40 -7.44
CA ILE A 89 1.14 -12.15 -8.68
C ILE A 89 1.12 -10.63 -8.85
N VAL A 90 2.05 -9.92 -8.21
CA VAL A 90 2.31 -8.50 -8.51
C VAL A 90 3.68 -8.46 -9.18
N HIS A 91 3.70 -8.38 -10.50
CA HIS A 91 4.92 -8.05 -11.24
C HIS A 91 4.84 -6.63 -11.78
N GLU A 92 5.98 -6.10 -12.18
CA GLU A 92 6.09 -4.77 -12.78
C GLU A 92 5.16 -4.63 -14.00
N GLY A 93 4.52 -3.45 -14.14
CA GLY A 93 3.62 -3.14 -15.25
C GLY A 93 2.24 -3.81 -15.20
N GLN A 94 1.94 -4.57 -14.14
CA GLN A 94 0.63 -5.20 -13.98
C GLN A 94 -0.42 -4.18 -13.55
N THR A 95 -1.54 -4.17 -14.27
CA THR A 95 -2.72 -3.37 -13.92
C THR A 95 -3.62 -4.16 -12.98
N LEU A 96 -3.99 -3.53 -11.87
CA LEU A 96 -4.99 -4.05 -10.94
C LEU A 96 -6.25 -3.19 -10.96
N ASP A 97 -7.39 -3.85 -11.10
CA ASP A 97 -8.70 -3.21 -10.94
C ASP A 97 -9.01 -3.05 -9.46
N VAL A 98 -8.88 -1.82 -8.96
CA VAL A 98 -9.24 -1.47 -7.58
C VAL A 98 -10.68 -1.00 -7.56
N ARG A 99 -11.52 -1.72 -6.81
CA ARG A 99 -12.94 -1.41 -6.64
C ARG A 99 -13.19 -0.74 -5.30
N ALA A 100 -13.87 0.41 -5.31
CA ALA A 100 -14.32 1.14 -4.12
C ALA A 100 -15.76 1.62 -4.32
N GLY A 101 -16.73 0.88 -3.78
CA GLY A 101 -18.15 1.14 -4.07
C GLY A 101 -18.48 0.82 -5.54
N GLY A 102 -18.98 1.81 -6.28
CA GLY A 102 -19.26 1.70 -7.72
C GLY A 102 -18.08 2.02 -8.64
N LEU A 103 -17.00 2.57 -8.09
CA LEU A 103 -15.80 2.97 -8.83
C LEU A 103 -14.92 1.75 -9.13
N VAL A 104 -14.39 1.69 -10.37
CA VAL A 104 -13.32 0.78 -10.77
C VAL A 104 -12.16 1.62 -11.31
N ALA A 105 -11.01 1.53 -10.67
CA ALA A 105 -9.80 2.25 -11.06
C ALA A 105 -8.73 1.26 -11.51
N HIS A 106 -8.05 1.56 -12.62
CA HIS A 106 -6.90 0.80 -13.07
C HIS A 106 -5.66 1.32 -12.34
N VAL A 107 -5.03 0.51 -11.49
CA VAL A 107 -3.85 0.92 -10.72
C VAL A 107 -2.64 0.11 -11.14
N VAL A 108 -1.52 0.79 -11.37
CA VAL A 108 -0.24 0.19 -11.77
C VAL A 108 0.82 0.53 -10.73
N LEU A 109 1.70 -0.42 -10.39
CA LEU A 109 2.90 -0.12 -9.60
C LEU A 109 4.09 0.15 -10.51
N ASP A 110 4.71 1.30 -10.30
CA ASP A 110 5.99 1.65 -10.92
C ASP A 110 7.14 1.29 -9.97
N PHE A 111 7.95 0.31 -10.37
CA PHE A 111 9.14 -0.11 -9.65
C PHE A 111 10.42 0.62 -10.10
N ASN A 112 10.37 1.32 -11.24
CA ASN A 112 11.50 1.99 -11.86
C ASN A 112 11.70 3.41 -11.33
N ASP A 113 10.62 4.19 -11.28
CA ASP A 113 10.69 5.57 -10.79
C ASP A 113 10.74 5.59 -9.25
N LYS A 114 11.94 5.82 -8.72
CA LYS A 114 12.19 5.91 -7.27
C LYS A 114 11.63 7.19 -6.65
N THR A 115 11.31 8.20 -7.45
CA THR A 115 10.81 9.50 -7.00
C THR A 115 9.30 9.60 -7.06
N LEU A 116 8.65 8.71 -7.84
CA LEU A 116 7.21 8.68 -7.97
C LEU A 116 6.55 8.36 -6.64
N VAL A 117 5.55 9.17 -6.31
CA VAL A 117 4.61 8.89 -5.21
C VAL A 117 3.33 8.33 -5.81
N CYS A 118 2.67 9.14 -6.63
CA CYS A 118 1.47 8.77 -7.37
C CYS A 118 1.30 9.73 -8.54
N ARG A 119 0.81 9.23 -9.68
CA ARG A 119 0.42 10.03 -10.85
C ARG A 119 -0.80 9.39 -11.49
N SER A 120 -1.72 10.21 -11.97
CA SER A 120 -2.78 9.78 -12.89
C SER A 120 -2.30 9.95 -14.33
N ASP A 121 -2.48 8.91 -15.15
CA ASP A 121 -2.06 8.87 -16.54
C ASP A 121 -3.25 9.10 -17.47
N ASP A 122 -3.16 10.15 -18.28
CA ASP A 122 -4.14 10.52 -19.32
C ASP A 122 -3.55 10.07 -20.67
N PRO A 123 -4.22 9.22 -21.48
CA PRO A 123 -5.66 8.90 -21.49
C PRO A 123 -6.06 7.55 -20.88
N SER A 124 -5.16 6.88 -20.16
CA SER A 124 -5.33 5.47 -19.76
C SER A 124 -6.20 5.27 -18.50
N ASP A 125 -6.73 6.33 -17.91
CA ASP A 125 -7.46 6.34 -16.61
C ASP A 125 -6.70 5.64 -15.47
N SER A 126 -5.40 5.45 -15.67
CA SER A 126 -4.59 4.62 -14.81
C SER A 126 -3.98 5.47 -13.71
N VAL A 127 -4.04 4.96 -12.49
CA VAL A 127 -3.33 5.52 -11.35
C VAL A 127 -2.02 4.75 -11.22
N ILE A 128 -0.91 5.43 -11.47
CA ILE A 128 0.43 4.89 -11.31
C ILE A 128 0.91 5.24 -9.90
N VAL A 129 1.18 4.22 -9.10
CA VAL A 129 1.69 4.36 -7.73
C VAL A 129 3.16 3.98 -7.72
N GLY A 130 4.01 4.83 -7.11
CA GLY A 130 5.42 4.51 -6.97
C GLY A 130 5.64 3.44 -5.89
N ALA A 131 6.22 2.30 -6.29
CA ALA A 131 6.44 1.17 -5.40
C ALA A 131 7.44 1.51 -4.28
N ASN A 132 8.49 2.28 -4.58
CA ASN A 132 9.50 2.68 -3.60
C ASN A 132 8.89 3.56 -2.49
N TRP A 133 8.06 4.54 -2.87
CA TRP A 133 7.33 5.35 -1.90
C TRP A 133 6.40 4.49 -1.04
N LEU A 134 5.63 3.59 -1.66
CA LEU A 134 4.71 2.72 -0.94
C LEU A 134 5.43 1.81 0.06
N ILE A 135 6.49 1.13 -0.38
CA ILE A 135 7.33 0.28 0.47
C ILE A 135 7.92 1.06 1.64
N GLY A 136 8.51 2.23 1.37
CA GLY A 136 9.07 3.10 2.40
C GLY A 136 8.01 3.54 3.42
N ARG A 137 6.79 3.85 2.95
CA ARG A 137 5.68 4.23 3.82
C ARG A 137 5.23 3.07 4.71
N LEU A 138 5.12 1.86 4.16
CA LEU A 138 4.77 0.67 4.93
C LEU A 138 5.83 0.34 5.98
N PHE A 139 7.12 0.45 5.66
CA PHE A 139 8.19 0.31 6.65
C PHE A 139 8.03 1.30 7.80
N ALA A 140 7.80 2.57 7.49
CA ALA A 140 7.68 3.64 8.48
C ALA A 140 6.51 3.38 9.45
N VAL A 141 5.35 3.00 8.90
CA VAL A 141 4.17 2.62 9.69
C VAL A 141 4.46 1.39 10.55
N LEU A 142 4.95 0.31 9.96
CA LEU A 142 5.15 -0.96 10.66
C LEU A 142 6.23 -0.88 11.74
N ARG A 143 7.32 -0.14 11.52
CA ARG A 143 8.36 0.08 12.54
C ARG A 143 7.79 0.82 13.75
N HIS A 144 7.04 1.90 13.53
CA HIS A 144 6.40 2.63 14.60
C HIS A 144 5.44 1.75 15.42
N GLU A 145 4.65 0.91 14.77
CA GLU A 145 3.77 -0.02 15.49
C GLU A 145 4.53 -1.04 16.35
N LEU A 146 5.74 -1.43 15.96
CA LEU A 146 6.55 -2.38 16.71
C LEU A 146 7.43 -1.73 17.79
N GLU A 147 7.76 -0.45 17.64
CA GLU A 147 8.55 0.31 18.61
C GLU A 147 7.68 0.97 19.67
N GLY A 148 6.42 1.29 19.35
CA GLY A 148 5.41 1.83 20.27
C GLY A 148 4.51 0.80 20.96
N SER A 149 4.75 -0.50 20.76
CA SER A 149 4.04 -1.63 21.40
C SER A 149 4.74 -2.17 22.63
#